data_AF-A0A8S9FWH1-F1
#
_entry.id   AF-A0A8S9FWH1-F1
#
_cell.length_a   1.000
_cell.length_b   1.000
_cell.length_c   1.000
_cell.angle_alpha   90.00
_cell.angle_beta   90.00
_cell.angle_gamma   90.00
#
_symmetry.space_group_name_H-M   'P 1'
#
loop_
_entity.id
_entity.type
_entity.pdbx_description
1 polymer ?
#
loop_
_entity_poly.entity_id
_entity_poly.type
_entity_poly.pdbx_seq_one_letter_code
_entity_poly.pdbx_strand_id
1 'polypeptide(L)'
;MDSQTTVGNPTSSDTRRRWWSRPILTLTSSEDDPAPTFKETAVFISPFLAGFSTAVAIYLILLFIDKAHSRSHPKFSIQSIAFSHSTATYHVDFLVKNPSSKYSIYYDVGDASVRFGHLNIDVFNITRKRNYRDHTAFSLDFVAGEVNGTDVVSRELHIKLRGKHKRYVDCTEAGHFDVRCQNLTRSHENIKKIKCYSGFTPLRKF
;
A
#
# COMPACT_ATOMS: atom_id res chain seq x y z
N MET A 1 12.29 96.92 -6.81
CA MET A 1 12.95 96.75 -8.12
C MET A 1 14.11 95.81 -7.91
N ASP A 2 14.00 94.71 -8.63
CA ASP A 2 14.70 93.45 -8.46
C ASP A 2 16.18 93.51 -8.76
N SER A 3 16.92 92.54 -8.22
CA SER A 3 17.49 91.44 -9.03
C SER A 3 18.83 91.02 -8.46
N GLN A 4 18.98 89.75 -8.06
CA GLN A 4 19.94 88.88 -8.75
C GLN A 4 19.90 87.43 -8.24
N THR A 5 19.54 86.58 -9.19
CA THR A 5 20.13 85.27 -9.52
C THR A 5 20.08 84.14 -8.50
N THR A 6 19.09 83.29 -8.74
CA THR A 6 18.97 81.89 -8.34
C THR A 6 20.19 81.04 -8.73
N VAL A 7 20.50 80.16 -7.78
CA VAL A 7 21.53 79.11 -7.72
C VAL A 7 21.64 78.24 -8.97
N GLY A 8 22.88 78.04 -9.43
CA GLY A 8 23.28 76.88 -10.21
C GLY A 8 24.51 76.22 -9.58
N ASN A 9 24.43 74.95 -9.20
CA ASN A 9 25.04 73.85 -9.96
C ASN A 9 24.76 72.46 -9.33
N PRO A 10 24.92 71.37 -10.10
CA PRO A 10 24.39 70.04 -9.84
C PRO A 10 25.37 69.18 -9.02
N THR A 11 24.91 68.04 -8.49
CA THR A 11 25.38 66.68 -8.84
C THR A 11 24.90 65.69 -7.76
N SER A 12 24.56 64.50 -8.23
CA SER A 12 23.94 63.38 -7.52
C SER A 12 24.71 62.83 -6.31
N SER A 13 23.96 62.31 -5.33
CA SER A 13 24.21 60.94 -4.86
C SER A 13 22.89 60.30 -4.40
N ASP A 14 22.44 59.39 -5.24
CA ASP A 14 21.30 58.50 -5.03
C ASP A 14 21.68 57.46 -3.96
N THR A 15 21.49 57.77 -2.67
CA THR A 15 21.63 56.75 -1.62
C THR A 15 20.32 56.01 -1.45
N ARG A 16 19.94 55.20 -2.45
CA ARG A 16 19.02 54.08 -2.27
C ARG A 16 19.62 53.11 -1.26
N ARG A 17 19.31 53.30 0.02
CA ARG A 17 19.65 52.36 1.09
C ARG A 17 18.96 51.03 0.80
N ARG A 18 19.74 50.05 0.33
CA ARG A 18 19.28 48.68 0.08
C ARG A 18 18.88 48.05 1.41
N TRP A 19 17.64 47.58 1.52
CA TRP A 19 17.09 46.90 2.71
C TRP A 19 17.91 45.69 3.21
N TRP A 20 18.82 45.17 2.38
CA TRP A 20 19.76 44.10 2.71
C TRP A 20 21.00 44.53 3.51
N SER A 21 21.21 45.82 3.74
CA SER A 21 22.41 46.34 4.44
C SER A 21 22.25 46.46 5.96
N ARG A 22 21.14 45.95 6.54
CA ARG A 22 21.01 45.88 8.00
C ARG A 22 21.78 44.65 8.50
N PRO A 23 22.78 44.79 9.38
CA PRO A 23 23.34 43.64 10.07
C PRO A 23 22.23 42.98 10.88
N ILE A 24 21.98 41.70 10.60
CA ILE A 24 21.13 40.84 11.42
C ILE A 24 22.06 40.33 12.53
N LEU A 25 21.77 40.70 13.78
CA LEU A 25 22.55 40.48 15.01
C LEU A 25 23.70 41.46 15.27
N THR A 26 23.43 42.45 16.11
CA THR A 26 24.43 42.96 17.07
C THR A 26 24.51 41.96 18.22
N LEU A 27 25.56 41.11 18.24
CA LEU A 27 25.95 40.41 19.46
C LEU A 27 26.54 41.44 20.42
N THR A 28 25.83 41.72 21.50
CA THR A 28 26.39 42.42 22.66
C THR A 28 27.38 41.52 23.39
N SER A 29 28.33 42.15 24.08
CA SER A 29 29.41 41.47 24.79
C SER A 29 28.88 40.41 25.77
N SER A 30 29.46 39.21 25.69
CA SER A 30 29.11 37.98 26.39
C SER A 30 29.18 38.03 27.93
N GLU A 31 29.64 39.13 28.55
CA GLU A 31 29.85 39.19 30.01
C GLU A 31 28.60 39.60 30.81
N ASP A 32 27.57 40.20 30.18
CA ASP A 32 26.36 40.70 30.86
C ASP A 32 25.05 40.24 30.19
N ASP A 33 25.06 39.17 29.39
CA ASP A 33 23.84 38.72 28.71
C ASP A 33 22.84 38.13 29.74
N PRO A 34 21.68 38.78 29.98
CA PRO A 34 20.66 38.24 30.87
C PRO A 34 20.14 36.92 30.31
N ALA A 35 19.84 35.97 31.19
CA ALA A 35 19.26 34.68 30.78
C ALA A 35 18.05 34.90 29.84
N PRO A 36 17.96 34.14 28.74
CA PRO A 36 16.97 34.39 27.70
C PRO A 36 15.57 34.43 28.28
N THR A 37 14.78 35.44 27.91
CA THR A 37 13.40 35.54 28.39
C THR A 37 12.57 34.37 27.84
N PHE A 38 11.51 33.99 28.56
CA PHE A 38 10.61 32.90 28.12
C PHE A 38 10.12 33.09 26.68
N LYS A 39 9.91 34.34 26.24
CA LYS A 39 9.50 34.68 24.87
C LYS A 39 10.59 34.37 23.84
N GLU A 40 11.85 34.67 24.12
CA GLU A 40 12.97 34.40 23.21
C GLU A 40 13.25 32.89 23.10
N THR A 41 13.17 32.18 24.22
CA THR A 41 13.23 30.72 24.25
C THR A 41 12.07 30.09 23.47
N ALA A 42 10.86 30.63 23.61
CA ALA A 42 9.69 30.16 22.86
C ALA A 42 9.82 30.37 21.35
N VAL A 43 10.38 31.50 20.89
CA VAL A 43 10.64 31.77 19.47
C VAL A 43 11.65 30.78 18.90
N PHE A 44 12.68 30.41 19.68
CA PHE A 44 13.67 29.41 19.27
C PHE A 44 13.10 27.99 19.21
N ILE A 45 12.26 27.59 20.18
CA ILE A 45 11.70 26.23 20.26
C ILE A 45 10.49 26.03 19.32
N SER A 46 9.72 27.09 19.06
CA SER A 46 8.53 27.07 18.20
C SER A 46 8.73 26.38 16.84
N PRO A 47 9.77 26.68 16.03
CA PRO A 47 9.98 25.99 14.75
C PRO A 47 10.31 24.50 14.92
N PHE A 48 10.96 24.09 16.01
CA PHE A 48 11.21 22.66 16.30
C PHE A 48 9.92 21.93 16.64
N LEU A 49 9.05 22.53 17.46
CA LEU A 49 7.74 21.96 17.79
C LEU A 49 6.82 21.92 16.57
N ALA A 50 6.83 22.97 15.75
CA ALA A 50 6.08 23.02 14.49
C ALA A 50 6.57 21.95 13.50
N GLY A 51 7.89 21.78 13.36
CA GLY A 51 8.48 20.73 12.54
C GLY A 51 8.13 19.33 13.04
N PHE A 52 8.27 19.08 14.34
CA PHE A 52 7.93 17.80 14.96
C PHE A 52 6.45 17.45 14.79
N SER A 53 5.55 18.39 15.10
CA SER A 53 4.11 18.20 14.93
C SER A 53 3.73 17.94 13.47
N THR A 54 4.37 18.62 12.51
CA THR A 54 4.18 18.38 11.08
C THR A 54 4.64 16.97 10.69
N ALA A 55 5.81 16.53 11.17
CA ALA A 55 6.31 15.19 10.91
C ALA A 55 5.38 14.11 11.48
N VAL A 56 4.88 14.30 12.71
CA VAL A 56 3.90 13.41 13.34
C VAL A 56 2.60 13.39 12.53
N ALA A 57 2.10 14.55 12.09
CA ALA A 57 0.89 14.63 11.27
C ALA A 57 1.05 13.86 9.94
N ILE A 58 2.18 14.05 9.24
CA ILE A 58 2.48 13.32 8.00
C ILE A 58 2.54 11.81 8.26
N TYR A 59 3.23 11.40 9.31
CA TYR A 59 3.34 9.99 9.71
C TYR A 59 1.95 9.36 9.95
N LEU A 60 1.09 10.05 10.70
CA LEU A 60 -0.29 9.59 10.95
C LEU A 60 -1.11 9.51 9.66
N ILE A 61 -1.02 10.51 8.79
CA ILE A 61 -1.71 10.52 7.49
C ILE A 61 -1.30 9.30 6.66
N LEU A 62 0.01 9.01 6.57
CA LEU A 62 0.51 7.85 5.82
C LEU A 62 0.01 6.52 6.43
N LEU A 63 -0.07 6.41 7.75
CA LEU A 63 -0.66 5.24 8.42
C LEU A 63 -2.16 5.08 8.09
N PHE A 64 -2.91 6.17 8.07
CA PHE A 64 -4.32 6.13 7.67
C PHE A 64 -4.47 5.72 6.20
N ILE A 65 -3.62 6.22 5.32
CA ILE A 65 -3.59 5.85 3.90
C ILE A 65 -3.26 4.36 3.75
N ASP A 66 -2.28 3.82 4.50
CA ASP A 66 -1.96 2.39 4.50
C ASP A 66 -3.15 1.55 4.95
N LYS A 67 -3.84 1.94 6.03
CA LYS A 67 -5.04 1.25 6.52
C LYS A 67 -6.23 1.35 5.55
N ALA A 68 -6.34 2.44 4.81
CA ALA A 68 -7.37 2.59 3.79
C ALA A 68 -7.06 1.73 2.57
N HIS A 69 -5.81 1.74 2.08
CA HIS A 69 -5.36 0.90 0.98
C HIS A 69 -5.39 -0.58 1.34
N SER A 70 -5.14 -0.91 2.61
CA SER A 70 -5.19 -2.29 3.05
C SER A 70 -6.59 -2.86 2.82
N ARG A 71 -7.67 -2.08 3.03
CA ARG A 71 -9.05 -2.52 2.74
C ARG A 71 -9.31 -2.86 1.28
N SER A 72 -8.53 -2.30 0.34
CA SER A 72 -8.62 -2.64 -1.09
C SER A 72 -7.71 -3.82 -1.43
N HIS A 73 -7.95 -4.97 -0.79
CA HIS A 73 -7.24 -6.20 -1.12
C HIS A 73 -7.56 -6.66 -2.56
N PRO A 74 -6.62 -7.36 -3.21
CA PRO A 74 -6.90 -8.03 -4.48
C PRO A 74 -8.12 -8.95 -4.36
N LYS A 75 -9.03 -8.82 -5.32
CA LYS A 75 -10.25 -9.64 -5.38
C LYS A 75 -10.03 -10.81 -6.31
N PHE A 76 -10.36 -11.99 -5.83
CA PHE A 76 -10.22 -13.23 -6.58
C PHE A 76 -11.59 -13.64 -7.10
N SER A 77 -11.65 -14.03 -8.37
CA SER A 77 -12.85 -14.56 -9.01
C SER A 77 -12.47 -15.78 -9.82
N ILE A 78 -13.33 -16.79 -9.82
CA ILE A 78 -13.15 -17.97 -10.67
C ILE A 78 -13.64 -17.63 -12.07
N GLN A 79 -12.80 -17.89 -13.07
CA GLN A 79 -13.10 -17.70 -14.48
C GLN A 79 -13.58 -19.01 -15.11
N SER A 80 -12.93 -20.12 -14.77
CA SER A 80 -13.22 -21.43 -15.34
C SER A 80 -12.82 -22.53 -14.34
N ILE A 81 -13.49 -23.68 -14.39
CA ILE A 81 -13.13 -24.88 -13.64
C ILE A 81 -13.25 -26.05 -14.60
N ALA A 82 -12.15 -26.73 -14.89
CA ALA A 82 -12.15 -27.97 -15.64
C ALA A 82 -11.82 -29.14 -14.71
N PHE A 83 -12.50 -30.27 -14.89
CA PHE A 83 -12.23 -31.50 -14.16
C PHE A 83 -11.80 -32.60 -15.13
N SER A 84 -10.62 -33.15 -14.92
CA SER A 84 -10.12 -34.28 -15.69
C SER A 84 -10.51 -35.60 -15.01
N HIS A 85 -11.33 -36.39 -15.70
CA HIS A 85 -11.79 -37.69 -15.20
C HIS A 85 -10.69 -38.75 -15.16
N SER A 86 -9.73 -38.70 -16.10
CA SER A 86 -8.67 -39.71 -16.22
C SER A 86 -7.67 -39.63 -15.06
N THR A 87 -7.42 -38.44 -14.55
CA THR A 87 -6.42 -38.15 -13.51
C THR A 87 -7.04 -37.74 -12.18
N ALA A 88 -8.36 -37.61 -12.11
CA ALA A 88 -9.10 -37.04 -10.98
C ALA A 88 -8.54 -35.66 -10.54
N THR A 89 -8.15 -34.82 -11.52
CA THR A 89 -7.56 -33.50 -11.25
C THR A 89 -8.53 -32.37 -11.56
N TYR A 90 -8.46 -31.32 -10.75
CA TYR A 90 -9.11 -30.05 -11.01
C TYR A 90 -8.09 -29.06 -11.59
N HIS A 91 -8.50 -28.35 -12.61
CA HIS A 91 -7.83 -27.19 -13.19
C HIS A 91 -8.74 -25.98 -12.97
N VAL A 92 -8.32 -25.02 -12.16
CA VAL A 92 -9.15 -23.85 -11.82
C VAL A 92 -8.47 -22.58 -12.27
N ASP A 93 -9.14 -21.83 -13.15
CA ASP A 93 -8.68 -20.52 -13.59
C ASP A 93 -9.23 -19.43 -12.69
N PHE A 94 -8.32 -18.61 -12.16
CA PHE A 94 -8.63 -17.45 -11.35
C PHE A 94 -8.28 -16.16 -12.07
N LEU A 95 -9.17 -15.20 -11.96
CA LEU A 95 -8.96 -13.82 -12.32
C LEU A 95 -8.82 -12.98 -11.04
N VAL A 96 -7.63 -12.40 -10.87
CA VAL A 96 -7.29 -11.46 -9.80
C VAL A 96 -7.53 -10.05 -10.32
N LYS A 97 -8.53 -9.39 -9.74
CA LYS A 97 -8.89 -8.01 -10.06
C LYS A 97 -8.24 -7.06 -9.07
N ASN A 98 -7.70 -5.96 -9.62
CA ASN A 98 -7.02 -4.91 -8.87
C ASN A 98 -5.90 -5.47 -7.95
N PRO A 99 -4.87 -6.12 -8.53
CA PRO A 99 -3.66 -6.44 -7.80
C PRO A 99 -2.99 -5.10 -7.45
N SER A 100 -3.33 -4.53 -6.30
CA SER A 100 -2.73 -3.28 -5.84
C SER A 100 -1.21 -3.43 -5.85
N SER A 101 -0.50 -2.40 -6.30
CA SER A 101 0.97 -2.35 -6.32
C SER A 101 1.59 -2.50 -4.93
N LYS A 102 0.79 -2.32 -3.86
CA LYS A 102 1.23 -2.57 -2.49
C LYS A 102 1.23 -4.05 -2.12
N TYR A 103 0.58 -4.91 -2.87
CA TYR A 103 0.54 -6.34 -2.59
C TYR A 103 1.37 -7.12 -3.59
N SER A 104 2.22 -8.01 -3.07
CA SER A 104 2.91 -9.03 -3.86
C SER A 104 2.34 -10.39 -3.51
N ILE A 105 1.92 -11.14 -4.51
CA ILE A 105 1.40 -12.51 -4.38
C ILE A 105 2.41 -13.45 -5.02
N TYR A 106 2.80 -14.50 -4.30
CA TYR A 106 3.67 -15.55 -4.81
C TYR A 106 2.82 -16.71 -5.34
N TYR A 107 3.22 -17.26 -6.47
CA TYR A 107 2.46 -18.28 -7.22
C TYR A 107 3.28 -19.56 -7.41
N ASP A 108 4.19 -19.83 -6.48
CA ASP A 108 4.98 -21.05 -6.49
C ASP A 108 4.24 -22.14 -5.71
N VAL A 109 4.40 -23.40 -6.13
CA VAL A 109 3.71 -24.55 -5.52
C VAL A 109 3.97 -24.63 -4.00
N GLY A 110 5.21 -24.39 -3.57
CA GLY A 110 5.58 -24.38 -2.15
C GLY A 110 5.10 -23.17 -1.35
N ASP A 111 4.60 -22.13 -2.03
CA ASP A 111 4.06 -20.92 -1.42
C ASP A 111 2.52 -20.93 -1.34
N ALA A 112 1.89 -22.05 -1.74
CA ALA A 112 0.45 -22.22 -1.72
C ALA A 112 0.02 -23.41 -0.86
N SER A 113 -1.13 -23.27 -0.20
CA SER A 113 -1.81 -24.41 0.44
C SER A 113 -3.27 -24.41 0.04
N VAL A 114 -3.80 -25.57 -0.36
CA VAL A 114 -5.16 -25.69 -0.86
C VAL A 114 -5.95 -26.68 0.00
N ARG A 115 -7.18 -26.32 0.29
CA ARG A 115 -8.15 -27.17 0.97
C ARG A 115 -9.44 -27.17 0.18
N PHE A 116 -9.94 -28.35 -0.15
CA PHE A 116 -11.17 -28.54 -0.91
C PHE A 116 -12.16 -29.33 -0.08
N GLY A 117 -13.27 -28.69 0.27
CA GLY A 117 -14.15 -29.12 1.35
C GLY A 117 -13.38 -29.24 2.65
N HIS A 118 -13.34 -30.45 3.20
CA HIS A 118 -12.63 -30.76 4.45
C HIS A 118 -11.23 -31.33 4.23
N LEU A 119 -10.81 -31.56 2.98
CA LEU A 119 -9.55 -32.22 2.65
C LEU A 119 -8.48 -31.19 2.29
N ASN A 120 -7.31 -31.28 2.92
CA ASN A 120 -6.12 -30.60 2.42
C ASN A 120 -5.64 -31.36 1.19
N ILE A 121 -5.30 -30.62 0.14
CA ILE A 121 -4.93 -31.19 -1.14
C ILE A 121 -3.57 -30.64 -1.57
N ASP A 122 -2.78 -31.53 -2.15
CA ASP A 122 -1.53 -31.15 -2.78
C ASP A 122 -1.78 -30.48 -4.13
N VAL A 123 -1.20 -29.29 -4.24
CA VAL A 123 -1.10 -28.56 -5.50
C VAL A 123 0.14 -29.07 -6.21
N PHE A 124 -0.01 -29.44 -7.48
CA PHE A 124 1.14 -29.90 -8.27
C PHE A 124 1.57 -28.87 -9.31
N ASN A 125 0.70 -27.93 -9.68
CA ASN A 125 1.04 -26.88 -10.63
C ASN A 125 0.27 -25.59 -10.36
N ILE A 126 0.99 -24.47 -10.44
CA ILE A 126 0.42 -23.12 -10.41
C ILE A 126 1.05 -22.38 -11.56
N THR A 127 0.22 -21.90 -12.48
CA THR A 127 0.69 -21.09 -13.60
C THR A 127 0.13 -19.69 -13.47
N ARG A 128 0.98 -18.70 -13.69
CA ARG A 128 0.59 -17.29 -13.64
C ARG A 128 0.70 -16.68 -15.02
N LYS A 129 -0.39 -16.09 -15.51
CA LYS A 129 -0.41 -15.33 -16.75
C LYS A 129 -0.75 -13.87 -16.47
N ARG A 130 0.19 -12.97 -16.73
CA ARG A 130 -0.07 -11.53 -16.65
C ARG A 130 -0.84 -11.10 -17.91
N ASN A 131 -2.14 -10.89 -17.78
CA ASN A 131 -2.99 -10.50 -18.91
C ASN A 131 -3.02 -8.97 -19.13
N TYR A 132 -3.17 -8.15 -18.08
CA TYR A 132 -3.24 -6.68 -18.20
C TYR A 132 -2.64 -5.96 -16.98
N ARG A 133 -2.50 -4.63 -17.03
CA ARG A 133 -1.97 -3.83 -15.90
C ARG A 133 -2.75 -4.06 -14.59
N ASP A 134 -4.07 -4.20 -14.67
CA ASP A 134 -4.96 -4.28 -13.49
C ASP A 134 -5.58 -5.67 -13.27
N HIS A 135 -5.19 -6.65 -14.09
CA HIS A 135 -5.72 -8.01 -14.06
C HIS A 135 -4.60 -9.03 -14.18
N THR A 136 -4.46 -9.88 -13.18
CA THR A 136 -3.59 -11.06 -13.22
C THR A 136 -4.47 -12.30 -13.30
N ALA A 137 -4.20 -13.19 -14.25
CA ALA A 137 -4.80 -14.50 -14.26
C ALA A 137 -3.80 -15.50 -13.68
N PHE A 138 -4.29 -16.48 -12.93
CA PHE A 138 -3.49 -17.65 -12.57
C PHE A 138 -4.36 -18.88 -12.60
N SER A 139 -3.76 -20.01 -12.91
CA SER A 139 -4.41 -21.31 -12.94
C SER A 139 -3.80 -22.20 -11.88
N LEU A 140 -4.64 -23.00 -11.26
CA LEU A 140 -4.29 -23.88 -10.14
C LEU A 140 -4.70 -25.31 -10.49
N ASP A 141 -3.72 -26.22 -10.44
CA ASP A 141 -3.95 -27.64 -10.66
C ASP A 141 -3.74 -28.44 -9.38
N PHE A 142 -4.75 -29.21 -9.01
CA PHE A 142 -4.72 -30.02 -7.80
C PHE A 142 -5.47 -31.34 -7.97
N VAL A 143 -5.07 -32.36 -7.21
CA VAL A 143 -5.70 -33.69 -7.26
C VAL A 143 -6.88 -33.72 -6.30
N ALA A 144 -8.10 -33.89 -6.80
CA ALA A 144 -9.19 -34.24 -5.91
C ALA A 144 -9.21 -35.76 -5.77
N GLY A 145 -8.98 -36.25 -4.56
CA GLY A 145 -9.14 -37.66 -4.24
C GLY A 145 -10.50 -38.21 -4.70
N GLU A 146 -10.58 -39.52 -4.86
CA GLU A 146 -11.69 -40.26 -5.44
C GLU A 146 -13.04 -39.76 -4.91
N VAL A 147 -13.76 -39.01 -5.75
CA VAL A 147 -15.11 -38.54 -5.44
C VAL A 147 -16.05 -39.69 -5.73
N ASN A 148 -16.15 -40.63 -4.80
CA ASN A 148 -17.22 -41.61 -4.80
C ASN A 148 -18.54 -40.86 -4.60
N GLY A 149 -19.34 -40.80 -5.66
CA GLY A 149 -20.72 -40.34 -5.60
C GLY A 149 -21.10 -39.37 -6.70
N THR A 150 -22.25 -39.64 -7.29
CA THR A 150 -23.08 -38.80 -8.17
C THR A 150 -23.51 -37.48 -7.52
N ASP A 151 -22.88 -37.06 -6.43
CA ASP A 151 -23.45 -36.06 -5.56
C ASP A 151 -23.00 -34.67 -5.99
N VAL A 152 -24.00 -33.86 -6.35
CA VAL A 152 -23.93 -32.45 -6.74
C VAL A 152 -23.64 -31.62 -5.49
N VAL A 153 -22.67 -32.02 -4.68
CA VAL A 153 -22.32 -31.33 -3.44
C VAL A 153 -21.53 -30.09 -3.84
N SER A 154 -22.10 -28.92 -3.53
CA SER A 154 -21.37 -27.66 -3.52
C SER A 154 -20.18 -27.78 -2.56
N ARG A 155 -18.96 -27.73 -3.11
CA ARG A 155 -17.74 -27.76 -2.31
C ARG A 155 -17.22 -26.36 -2.06
N GLU A 156 -16.57 -26.18 -0.91
CA GLU A 156 -15.81 -24.98 -0.60
C GLU A 156 -14.35 -25.18 -1.04
N LEU A 157 -13.78 -24.22 -1.75
CA LEU A 157 -12.35 -24.20 -2.09
C LEU A 157 -11.70 -23.08 -1.29
N HIS A 158 -10.72 -23.45 -0.48
CA HIS A 158 -9.93 -22.52 0.30
C HIS A 158 -8.48 -22.60 -0.14
N ILE A 159 -7.90 -21.46 -0.50
CA ILE A 159 -6.55 -21.33 -0.98
C ILE A 159 -5.85 -20.32 -0.09
N LYS A 160 -4.65 -20.68 0.39
CA LYS A 160 -3.72 -19.71 0.96
C LYS A 160 -2.59 -19.52 -0.01
N LEU A 161 -2.34 -18.28 -0.40
CA LEU A 161 -1.18 -17.90 -1.20
C LEU A 161 -0.28 -17.03 -0.36
N ARG A 162 1.02 -17.33 -0.31
CA ARG A 162 1.97 -16.45 0.36
C ARG A 162 1.98 -15.09 -0.31
N GLY A 163 2.12 -14.05 0.50
CA GLY A 163 2.17 -12.69 -0.01
C GLY A 163 2.91 -11.72 0.90
N LYS A 164 3.04 -10.50 0.40
CA LYS A 164 3.63 -9.37 1.12
C LYS A 164 2.78 -8.12 0.91
N HIS A 165 2.73 -7.28 1.94
CA HIS A 165 2.08 -5.99 1.93
C HIS A 165 3.09 -4.87 2.18
N LYS A 166 3.28 -4.00 1.18
CA LYS A 166 4.17 -2.85 1.22
C LYS A 166 3.47 -1.65 1.85
N ARG A 167 3.83 -1.35 3.08
CA ARG A 167 3.39 -0.16 3.83
C ARG A 167 4.16 1.09 3.39
N TYR A 168 3.61 2.28 3.61
CA TYR A 168 4.24 3.57 3.36
C TYR A 168 5.30 3.91 4.41
N VAL A 169 5.06 3.50 5.65
CA VAL A 169 5.84 3.95 6.81
C VAL A 169 6.66 2.81 7.42
N ASP A 170 6.09 1.61 7.43
CA ASP A 170 6.72 0.43 8.03
C ASP A 170 7.43 -0.45 6.99
N CYS A 171 8.22 -1.41 7.50
CA CYS A 171 8.74 -2.50 6.70
C CYS A 171 7.62 -3.29 6.00
N THR A 172 7.97 -3.91 4.87
CA THR A 172 7.06 -4.80 4.15
C THR A 172 6.61 -5.95 5.06
N GLU A 173 5.30 -6.09 5.21
CA GLU A 173 4.67 -7.07 6.07
C GLU A 173 4.48 -8.39 5.30
N ALA A 174 5.04 -9.48 5.83
CA ALA A 174 4.81 -10.81 5.28
C ALA A 174 3.46 -11.35 5.74
N GLY A 175 2.77 -12.09 4.88
CA GLY A 175 1.44 -12.61 5.16
C GLY A 175 1.03 -13.68 4.16
N HIS A 176 -0.27 -13.96 4.15
CA HIS A 176 -0.90 -14.81 3.15
C HIS A 176 -2.24 -14.22 2.73
N PHE A 177 -2.61 -14.48 1.48
CA PHE A 177 -3.94 -14.24 0.96
C PHE A 177 -4.77 -15.49 1.19
N ASP A 178 -5.82 -15.36 2.00
CA ASP A 178 -6.83 -16.38 2.17
C ASP A 178 -7.93 -16.12 1.13
N VAL A 179 -8.12 -17.06 0.21
CA VAL A 179 -9.16 -17.04 -0.82
C VAL A 179 -10.13 -18.17 -0.55
N ARG A 180 -11.41 -17.85 -0.36
CA ARG A 180 -12.49 -18.80 -0.11
C ARG A 180 -13.54 -18.69 -1.19
N CYS A 181 -13.74 -19.74 -1.95
CA CYS A 181 -14.79 -19.82 -2.96
C CYS A 181 -15.81 -20.87 -2.52
N GLN A 182 -17.08 -20.49 -2.55
CA GLN A 182 -18.21 -21.34 -2.16
C GLN A 182 -19.02 -21.73 -3.39
N ASN A 183 -19.78 -22.83 -3.26
CA ASN A 183 -20.62 -23.37 -4.31
C ASN A 183 -19.85 -23.86 -5.55
N LEU A 184 -18.66 -24.42 -5.37
CA LEU A 184 -17.96 -25.08 -6.48
C LEU A 184 -18.70 -26.37 -6.84
N THR A 185 -19.05 -26.47 -8.11
CA THR A 185 -19.61 -27.67 -8.73
C THR A 185 -18.66 -28.16 -9.81
N ARG A 186 -18.74 -29.46 -10.13
CA ARG A 186 -18.00 -30.05 -11.26
C ARG A 186 -18.44 -29.51 -12.62
N SER A 187 -19.69 -29.01 -12.73
CA SER A 187 -20.24 -28.43 -13.96
C SER A 187 -19.86 -26.95 -14.13
N HIS A 188 -19.53 -26.57 -15.37
CA HIS A 188 -19.25 -25.20 -15.80
C HIS A 188 -20.47 -24.26 -15.72
N GLU A 189 -21.69 -24.79 -15.63
CA GLU A 189 -22.92 -24.00 -15.77
C GLU A 189 -23.18 -23.03 -14.59
N ASN A 190 -22.53 -23.23 -13.44
CA ASN A 190 -22.78 -22.46 -12.23
C ASN A 190 -21.67 -21.47 -11.84
N ILE A 191 -20.73 -21.15 -12.73
CA ILE A 191 -19.62 -20.22 -12.41
C ILE A 191 -20.15 -18.87 -11.89
N LYS A 192 -21.28 -18.37 -12.43
CA LYS A 192 -21.92 -17.12 -11.97
C LYS A 192 -22.47 -17.19 -10.53
N LYS A 193 -22.72 -18.39 -9.99
CA LYS A 193 -23.21 -18.60 -8.62
C LYS A 193 -22.08 -18.78 -7.60
N ILE A 194 -20.84 -18.98 -8.08
CA ILE A 194 -19.67 -19.10 -7.22
C ILE A 194 -19.39 -17.75 -6.58
N LYS A 195 -19.34 -17.74 -5.25
CA LYS A 195 -18.95 -16.56 -4.47
C LYS A 195 -17.55 -16.76 -3.93
N CYS A 196 -16.64 -15.88 -4.31
CA CYS A 196 -15.28 -15.86 -3.80
C CYS A 196 -15.07 -14.65 -2.88
N TYR A 197 -14.49 -14.92 -1.73
CA TYR A 197 -14.07 -13.96 -0.74
C TYR A 197 -12.56 -14.04 -0.62
N SER A 198 -11.90 -12.89 -0.48
CA SER A 198 -10.46 -12.83 -0.30
C SER A 198 -10.09 -11.82 0.77
N GLY A 199 -9.03 -12.13 1.50
CA GLY A 199 -8.45 -11.25 2.51
C GLY A 199 -6.95 -11.48 2.66
N PHE A 200 -6.24 -10.48 3.16
CA PHE A 200 -4.83 -10.63 3.53
C PHE A 200 -4.71 -10.80 5.04
N THR A 201 -4.04 -11.87 5.44
CA THR A 201 -3.76 -12.18 6.85
C THR A 201 -2.26 -12.00 7.08
N PRO A 202 -1.84 -11.02 7.91
CA PRO A 202 -0.43 -10.83 8.21
C PRO A 202 0.10 -11.98 9.07
N LEU A 203 1.36 -12.36 8.84
CA LEU A 203 2.07 -13.27 9.73
C LEU A 203 2.41 -12.51 11.00
N ARG A 204 1.85 -12.95 12.13
CA ARG A 204 2.25 -12.41 13.43
C ARG A 204 3.73 -12.72 13.62
N LYS A 205 4.53 -11.67 13.81
CA LYS A 205 5.88 -11.81 14.37
C LYS A 205 5.68 -12.05 15.86
N PHE A 206 6.15 -13.21 16.34
CA PHE A 206 6.28 -13.48 17.76
C PHE A 206 7.45 -12.67 18.32
#